data_AF-A0A3C0GEV7-F1
#
_entry.id   AF-A0A3C0GEV7-F1
#
_cell.length_a   1.000
_cell.length_b   1.000
_cell.length_c   1.000
_cell.angle_alpha   90.00
_cell.angle_beta   90.00
_cell.angle_gamma   90.00
#
_symmetry.space_group_name_H-M   'P 1'
#
loop_
_entity.id
_entity.type
_entity.pdbx_description
1 polymer ?
#
loop_
_entity_poly.entity_id
_entity_poly.type
_entity_poly.pdbx_seq_one_letter_code
_entity_poly.pdbx_strand_id
1 'polypeptide(L)'
;MIYILPILGVLISFLFVVVAKPKKNESFKLLLAFSGAFLLALTIFEMLPEVYANTNPKSIGVFIMLGILFQIFLEFFSKGAEHGHVHISKESQNFPWLLFFSLCIHSLLEGLPIGTNDTIIYGILIHKIPIAIILSIFLLGLNIKPLHAAFFMLLFSVMTPIGTLLANTT
;
A
#
# COMPACT_ATOMS: atom_id res chain seq x y z
N MET A 1 -8.82 -3.23 -17.00
CA MET A 1 -8.12 -4.09 -16.02
C MET A 1 -7.39 -3.27 -14.97
N ILE A 2 -6.70 -2.19 -15.39
CA ILE A 2 -5.84 -1.38 -14.51
C ILE A 2 -6.51 -0.82 -13.24
N TYR A 3 -7.79 -0.46 -13.31
CA TYR A 3 -8.54 0.07 -12.15
C TYR A 3 -9.17 -1.02 -11.27
N ILE A 4 -9.49 -2.19 -11.84
CA ILE A 4 -10.27 -3.23 -11.14
C ILE A 4 -9.35 -4.15 -10.34
N LEU A 5 -8.18 -4.47 -10.90
CA LEU A 5 -7.28 -5.47 -10.34
C LEU A 5 -6.76 -5.07 -8.94
N PRO A 6 -6.36 -3.81 -8.67
CA PRO A 6 -5.97 -3.38 -7.33
C PRO A 6 -7.11 -3.46 -6.32
N ILE A 7 -8.34 -3.11 -6.73
CA ILE A 7 -9.54 -3.21 -5.88
C ILE A 7 -9.75 -4.68 -5.47
N LEU A 8 -9.76 -5.58 -6.45
CA LEU A 8 -9.94 -7.01 -6.20
C LEU A 8 -8.82 -7.57 -5.32
N GLY A 9 -7.57 -7.18 -5.55
CA GLY A 9 -6.44 -7.60 -4.71
C GLY A 9 -6.65 -7.27 -3.23
N VAL A 10 -7.14 -6.07 -2.93
CA VAL A 10 -7.44 -5.64 -1.56
C VAL A 10 -8.65 -6.39 -0.99
N LEU A 11 -9.76 -6.48 -1.72
CA LEU A 11 -10.99 -7.11 -1.22
C LEU A 11 -10.85 -8.62 -1.03
N ILE A 12 -10.16 -9.31 -1.95
CA ILE A 12 -9.86 -10.74 -1.83
C ILE A 12 -8.94 -10.99 -0.63
N SER A 13 -7.95 -10.13 -0.41
CA SER A 13 -7.06 -10.21 0.76
C SER A 13 -7.84 -10.06 2.07
N PHE A 14 -8.77 -9.10 2.15
CA PHE A 14 -9.64 -8.93 3.31
C PHE A 14 -10.53 -10.16 3.54
N LEU A 15 -11.18 -10.65 2.48
CA LEU A 15 -12.02 -11.85 2.55
C LEU A 15 -11.22 -13.07 3.03
N PHE A 16 -10.00 -13.26 2.51
CA PHE A 16 -9.09 -14.31 2.94
C PHE A 16 -8.83 -14.23 4.45
N VAL A 17 -8.55 -13.05 4.99
CA VAL A 17 -8.30 -12.88 6.43
C VAL A 17 -9.54 -13.18 7.26
N VAL A 18 -10.73 -12.75 6.82
CA VAL A 18 -12.00 -13.03 7.52
C VAL A 18 -12.29 -14.53 7.60
N VAL A 19 -12.06 -15.27 6.51
CA VAL A 19 -12.34 -16.71 6.41
C VAL A 19 -11.25 -17.54 7.07
N ALA A 20 -9.99 -17.32 6.71
CA ALA A 20 -8.87 -18.16 7.14
C ALA A 20 -8.39 -17.82 8.56
N LYS A 21 -8.69 -16.61 9.07
CA LYS A 21 -8.26 -16.09 10.38
C LYS A 21 -6.78 -16.41 10.66
N PRO A 22 -5.86 -16.03 9.76
CA PRO A 22 -4.46 -16.42 9.86
C PRO A 22 -3.85 -15.89 11.17
N LYS A 23 -3.06 -16.73 11.84
CA LYS A 23 -2.24 -16.29 12.97
C LYS A 23 -1.05 -15.50 12.45
N LYS A 24 -0.79 -14.36 13.08
CA LYS A 24 0.35 -13.51 12.76
C LYS A 24 1.65 -14.21 13.18
N ASN A 25 2.40 -14.68 12.19
CA ASN A 25 3.69 -15.36 12.37
C ASN A 25 4.78 -14.68 11.54
N GLU A 26 6.04 -15.06 11.77
CA GLU A 26 7.24 -14.51 11.07
C GLU A 26 7.14 -14.59 9.53
N SER A 27 6.38 -15.53 8.97
CA SER A 27 6.14 -15.64 7.54
C SER A 27 5.53 -14.38 6.92
N PHE A 28 4.73 -13.60 7.67
CA PHE A 28 4.19 -12.33 7.16
C PHE A 28 5.25 -11.25 7.02
N LYS A 29 6.26 -11.24 7.91
CA LYS A 29 7.39 -10.31 7.80
C LYS A 29 8.25 -10.65 6.58
N LEU A 30 8.50 -11.93 6.35
CA LEU A 30 9.20 -12.40 5.15
C LEU A 30 8.44 -12.06 3.86
N LEU A 31 7.12 -12.27 3.84
CA LEU A 31 6.27 -11.92 2.71
C LEU A 31 6.30 -10.41 2.44
N LEU A 32 6.25 -9.57 3.48
CA LEU A 32 6.30 -8.11 3.34
C LEU A 32 7.68 -7.64 2.84
N ALA A 33 8.77 -8.22 3.37
CA ALA A 33 10.13 -7.92 2.93
C ALA A 33 10.36 -8.31 1.45
N PHE A 34 9.88 -9.49 1.04
CA PHE A 34 9.89 -9.91 -0.36
C PHE A 34 9.12 -8.94 -1.25
N SER A 35 7.90 -8.58 -0.85
CA SER A 35 7.04 -7.68 -1.63
C SER A 35 7.65 -6.29 -1.78
N GLY A 36 8.23 -5.72 -0.71
CA GLY A 36 8.93 -4.44 -0.77
C GLY A 36 10.18 -4.49 -1.65
N ALA A 37 10.99 -5.56 -1.52
CA ALA A 37 12.18 -5.75 -2.36
C ALA A 37 11.82 -5.93 -3.85
N PHE A 38 10.69 -6.59 -4.15
CA PHE A 38 10.20 -6.75 -5.51
C PHE A 38 9.80 -5.40 -6.14
N LEU A 39 9.08 -4.55 -5.40
CA LEU A 39 8.71 -3.22 -5.88
C LEU A 39 9.94 -2.31 -6.07
N LEU A 40 10.92 -2.41 -5.17
CA LEU A 40 12.21 -1.73 -5.32
C LEU A 40 12.95 -2.18 -6.59
N ALA A 41 12.96 -3.48 -6.88
CA ALA A 41 13.56 -4.01 -8.10
C ALA A 41 12.87 -3.44 -9.35
N LEU A 42 11.53 -3.40 -9.40
CA LEU A 42 10.79 -2.76 -10.50
C LEU A 42 11.10 -1.27 -10.63
N THR A 43 11.24 -0.58 -9.50
CA THR A 43 11.62 0.84 -9.50
C THR A 43 12.99 1.04 -10.15
N ILE A 44 13.95 0.16 -9.86
CA ILE A 44 15.33 0.26 -10.36
C ILE A 44 15.47 -0.17 -11.81
N PHE A 45 14.85 -1.29 -12.19
CA PHE A 45 15.08 -1.90 -13.50
C PHE A 45 14.10 -1.40 -14.58
N GLU A 46 12.91 -0.96 -14.20
CA GLU A 46 11.88 -0.50 -15.15
C GLU A 46 11.69 1.02 -15.06
N MET A 47 11.29 1.52 -13.89
CA MET A 47 10.83 2.92 -13.77
C MET A 47 11.97 3.95 -13.87
N LEU A 48 13.10 3.71 -13.18
CA LEU A 48 14.24 4.63 -13.17
C LEU A 48 14.80 4.85 -14.58
N PRO A 49 15.14 3.81 -15.37
CA PRO A 49 15.60 3.99 -16.74
C PRO A 49 14.61 4.77 -17.61
N GLU A 50 13.31 4.49 -17.46
CA GLU A 50 12.26 5.15 -18.23
C GLU A 50 12.20 6.66 -17.98
N VAL A 51 12.17 7.09 -16.70
CA VAL A 51 12.04 8.52 -16.36
C VAL A 51 13.28 9.33 -16.72
N TYR A 52 14.48 8.71 -16.72
CA TYR A 52 15.73 9.38 -17.09
C TYR A 52 15.98 9.48 -18.59
N ALA A 53 15.18 8.83 -19.44
CA ALA A 53 15.43 8.75 -20.88
C ALA A 53 15.23 10.10 -21.62
N ASN A 54 14.29 10.94 -21.20
CA ASN A 54 13.81 12.07 -22.02
C ASN A 54 13.81 13.46 -21.34
N THR A 55 14.40 13.61 -20.14
CA THR A 55 14.31 14.87 -19.38
C THR A 55 15.63 15.21 -18.66
N ASN A 56 15.76 16.44 -18.17
CA ASN A 56 16.92 16.90 -17.40
C ASN A 56 17.16 15.99 -16.15
N PRO A 57 18.31 15.28 -16.08
CA PRO A 57 18.57 14.33 -15.00
C PRO A 57 18.58 14.95 -13.60
N LYS A 58 18.99 16.22 -13.47
CA LYS A 58 19.03 16.90 -12.17
C LYS A 58 17.62 17.15 -11.63
N SER A 59 16.72 17.62 -12.50
CA SER A 59 15.33 17.88 -12.13
C SER A 59 14.61 16.59 -11.72
N ILE A 60 14.78 15.51 -12.50
CA ILE A 60 14.22 14.18 -12.17
C ILE A 60 14.73 13.71 -10.79
N GLY A 61 16.05 13.82 -10.56
CA GLY A 61 16.64 13.44 -9.28
C GLY A 61 16.02 14.19 -8.09
N VAL A 62 15.74 15.49 -8.24
CA VAL A 62 15.05 16.27 -7.20
C VAL A 62 13.63 15.75 -6.96
N PHE A 63 12.85 15.48 -8.00
CA PHE A 63 11.49 14.94 -7.85
C PHE A 63 11.48 13.55 -7.18
N ILE A 64 12.42 12.68 -7.54
CA ILE A 64 12.58 11.37 -6.90
C ILE A 64 12.89 11.54 -5.41
N MET A 65 13.85 12.41 -5.06
CA MET A 65 14.21 12.65 -3.66
C MET A 65 13.04 13.23 -2.84
N LEU A 66 12.24 14.13 -3.44
CA LEU A 66 11.04 14.66 -2.80
C LEU A 66 9.97 13.57 -2.60
N GLY A 67 9.78 12.70 -3.59
CA GLY A 67 8.85 11.56 -3.50
C GLY A 67 9.27 10.58 -2.41
N ILE A 68 10.55 10.22 -2.34
CA ILE A 68 11.11 9.35 -1.29
C ILE A 68 10.93 9.99 0.08
N LEU A 69 11.27 11.27 0.24
CA LEU A 69 11.09 11.99 1.50
C LEU A 69 9.62 11.98 1.95
N PHE A 70 8.70 12.21 1.00
CA PHE A 70 7.27 12.19 1.28
C PHE A 70 6.78 10.79 1.70
N GLN A 71 7.25 9.74 1.03
CA GLN A 71 6.93 8.36 1.41
C GLN A 71 7.49 7.98 2.78
N ILE A 72 8.71 8.41 3.14
CA ILE A 72 9.27 8.20 4.49
C ILE A 72 8.42 8.92 5.56
N PHE A 73 7.91 10.11 5.25
CA PHE A 73 7.01 10.84 6.15
C PHE A 73 5.69 10.10 6.36
N LEU A 74 5.11 9.51 5.30
CA LEU A 74 3.93 8.65 5.41
C LEU A 74 4.23 7.38 6.23
N GLU A 75 5.36 6.73 5.96
CA GLU A 75 5.80 5.53 6.68
C GLU A 75 5.92 5.78 8.18
N PHE A 76 6.43 6.95 8.60
CA PHE A 76 6.52 7.30 10.03
C PHE A 76 5.18 7.15 10.76
N PHE A 77 4.07 7.49 10.10
CA PHE A 77 2.72 7.30 10.65
C PHE A 77 2.18 5.88 10.50
N SER A 78 2.77 5.05 9.63
CA SER A 78 2.37 3.64 9.43
C SER A 78 3.10 2.64 10.32
N LYS A 79 4.25 3.02 10.93
CA LYS A 79 5.16 2.14 11.71
C LYS A 79 4.52 1.32 12.84
N GLY A 80 3.32 1.65 13.28
CA GLY A 80 2.55 0.78 14.18
C GLY A 80 2.14 -0.55 13.53
N ALA A 81 1.52 -0.53 12.35
CA ALA A 81 0.81 -1.70 11.80
C ALA A 81 1.72 -2.68 11.04
N GLU A 82 2.72 -2.17 10.32
CA GLU A 82 3.58 -2.95 9.43
C GLU A 82 4.65 -3.76 10.16
N HIS A 83 5.20 -3.21 11.26
CA HIS A 83 6.17 -3.91 12.10
C HIS A 83 5.51 -4.88 13.08
N GLY A 84 4.18 -4.84 13.16
CA GLY A 84 3.42 -5.71 14.01
C GLY A 84 3.60 -5.49 15.52
N HIS A 85 4.24 -4.39 15.91
CA HIS A 85 4.45 -3.97 17.28
C HIS A 85 3.48 -2.86 17.70
N VAL A 86 2.23 -2.87 17.21
CA VAL A 86 1.18 -2.12 17.92
C VAL A 86 1.00 -2.81 19.27
N HIS A 87 1.58 -2.25 20.32
CA HIS A 87 1.15 -2.51 21.67
C HIS A 87 -0.29 -1.99 21.78
N ILE A 88 -1.25 -2.86 21.49
CA ILE A 88 -2.65 -2.64 21.81
C ILE A 88 -2.72 -2.69 23.34
N SER A 89 -2.49 -1.55 23.99
CA SER A 89 -2.95 -1.39 25.36
C SER A 89 -4.47 -1.51 25.29
N LYS A 90 -5.03 -2.41 26.11
CA LYS A 90 -6.48 -2.71 26.17
C LYS A 90 -7.37 -1.48 26.43
N GLU A 91 -6.79 -0.32 26.71
CA GLU A 91 -7.47 0.92 27.08
C GLU A 91 -7.67 1.92 25.92
N SER A 92 -6.94 1.81 24.80
CA SER A 92 -7.14 2.74 23.67
C SER A 92 -8.22 2.23 22.71
N GLN A 93 -9.47 2.70 22.91
CA GLN A 93 -10.64 2.33 22.09
C GLN A 93 -10.76 3.08 20.76
N ASN A 94 -9.77 3.91 20.40
CA ASN A 94 -9.91 4.82 19.26
C ASN A 94 -9.31 4.25 17.98
N PHE A 95 -10.05 4.40 16.89
CA PHE A 95 -9.58 4.04 15.56
C PHE A 95 -8.32 4.85 15.19
N PRO A 96 -7.27 4.23 14.64
CA PRO A 96 -6.01 4.90 14.35
C PRO A 96 -6.11 5.66 13.02
N TRP A 97 -6.80 6.79 13.04
CA TRP A 97 -7.05 7.63 11.86
C TRP A 97 -5.77 8.02 11.11
N LEU A 98 -4.72 8.38 11.86
CA LEU A 98 -3.44 8.81 11.28
C LEU A 98 -2.78 7.72 10.43
N LEU A 99 -2.81 6.47 10.92
CA LEU A 99 -2.36 5.29 10.18
C LEU A 99 -3.20 5.09 8.91
N PHE A 100 -4.53 5.15 9.04
CA PHE A 100 -5.43 4.93 7.92
C PHE A 100 -5.24 5.96 6.80
N PHE A 101 -5.18 7.26 7.15
CA PHE A 101 -4.95 8.31 6.18
C PHE A 101 -3.57 8.22 5.53
N SER A 102 -2.52 7.92 6.31
CA SER A 102 -1.18 7.72 5.76
C SER A 102 -1.18 6.61 4.71
N LEU A 103 -1.75 5.45 5.02
CA LEU A 103 -1.85 4.31 4.10
C LEU A 103 -2.73 4.62 2.87
N CYS A 104 -3.78 5.42 3.02
CA CYS A 104 -4.59 5.85 1.88
C CYS A 104 -3.79 6.72 0.92
N ILE A 105 -3.01 7.68 1.42
CA ILE A 105 -2.16 8.54 0.59
C ILE A 105 -1.05 7.70 -0.05
N HIS A 106 -0.39 6.83 0.72
CA HIS A 106 0.62 5.90 0.21
C HIS A 106 0.05 5.06 -0.96
N SER A 107 -1.11 4.44 -0.73
CA SER A 107 -1.87 3.66 -1.71
C SER A 107 -2.26 4.44 -2.97
N LEU A 108 -2.57 5.73 -2.81
CA LEU A 108 -2.84 6.63 -3.92
C LEU A 108 -1.58 6.89 -4.76
N LEU A 109 -0.45 7.17 -4.12
CA LEU A 109 0.82 7.42 -4.82
C LEU A 109 1.32 6.18 -5.57
N GLU A 110 1.12 4.98 -5.04
CA GLU A 110 1.40 3.72 -5.73
C GLU A 110 0.61 3.57 -7.04
N GLY A 111 -0.55 4.24 -7.17
CA GLY A 111 -1.38 4.17 -8.36
C GLY A 111 -0.87 5.02 -9.53
N LEU A 112 -0.06 6.04 -9.27
CA LEU A 112 0.46 6.96 -10.27
C LEU A 112 1.22 6.26 -11.42
N PRO A 113 2.16 5.34 -11.18
CA PRO A 113 2.93 4.72 -12.25
C PRO A 113 2.21 3.61 -13.03
N ILE A 114 0.98 3.22 -12.68
CA ILE A 114 0.28 2.11 -13.35
C ILE A 114 0.00 2.41 -14.83
N GLY A 115 -0.19 3.68 -15.20
CA GLY A 115 -0.53 4.07 -16.56
C GLY A 115 0.63 4.01 -17.56
N THR A 116 1.88 3.88 -17.12
CA THR A 116 3.05 3.97 -18.01
C THR A 116 3.43 2.64 -18.64
N ASN A 117 3.21 1.52 -17.93
CA ASN A 117 3.52 0.18 -18.43
C ASN A 117 2.56 -0.87 -17.84
N ASP A 118 2.02 -1.72 -18.71
CA ASP A 118 1.08 -2.80 -18.35
C ASP A 118 1.68 -3.80 -17.34
N THR A 119 3.01 -3.89 -17.21
CA THR A 119 3.65 -4.82 -16.27
C THR A 119 3.74 -4.28 -14.84
N ILE A 120 3.76 -2.95 -14.65
CA ILE A 120 3.93 -2.30 -13.34
C ILE A 120 2.77 -2.65 -12.40
N ILE A 121 1.57 -2.87 -12.95
CA ILE A 121 0.41 -3.27 -12.15
C ILE A 121 0.63 -4.59 -11.40
N TYR A 122 1.33 -5.56 -11.98
CA TYR A 122 1.60 -6.83 -11.32
C TYR A 122 2.59 -6.65 -10.16
N GLY A 123 3.56 -5.75 -10.34
CA GLY A 123 4.40 -5.17 -9.29
C GLY A 123 3.62 -4.71 -8.08
N ILE A 124 2.73 -3.77 -8.34
CA ILE A 124 1.91 -3.14 -7.30
C ILE A 124 0.98 -4.16 -6.67
N LEU A 125 0.39 -5.10 -7.41
CA LEU A 125 -0.44 -6.16 -6.82
C LEU A 125 0.32 -7.07 -5.86
N ILE A 126 1.53 -7.50 -6.25
CA ILE A 126 2.39 -8.31 -5.39
C ILE A 126 2.72 -7.55 -4.11
N HIS A 127 2.86 -6.22 -4.18
CA HIS A 127 3.06 -5.38 -3.01
C HIS A 127 1.78 -5.19 -2.18
N LYS A 128 0.64 -5.01 -2.85
CA LYS A 128 -0.65 -4.66 -2.25
C LYS A 128 -1.26 -5.77 -1.42
N ILE A 129 -1.15 -7.01 -1.89
CA ILE A 129 -1.77 -8.17 -1.24
C ILE A 129 -1.23 -8.35 0.19
N PRO A 130 0.09 -8.41 0.44
CA PRO A 130 0.64 -8.49 1.80
C PRO A 130 0.19 -7.34 2.72
N ILE A 131 0.21 -6.11 2.24
CA ILE A 131 -0.21 -4.93 3.02
C ILE A 131 -1.70 -5.02 3.37
N ALA A 132 -2.55 -5.38 2.40
CA ALA A 132 -3.98 -5.55 2.62
C ALA A 132 -4.28 -6.65 3.64
N ILE A 133 -3.53 -7.76 3.62
CA ILE A 133 -3.64 -8.83 4.63
C ILE A 133 -3.27 -8.29 6.02
N ILE A 134 -2.13 -7.62 6.16
CA ILE A 134 -1.66 -7.08 7.46
C ILE A 134 -2.65 -6.04 8.00
N LEU A 135 -3.11 -5.12 7.16
CA LEU A 135 -4.09 -4.11 7.53
C LEU A 135 -5.42 -4.76 7.95
N SER A 136 -5.85 -5.81 7.25
CA SER A 136 -7.07 -6.57 7.61
C SER A 136 -6.95 -7.24 8.97
N ILE A 137 -5.82 -7.93 9.23
CA ILE A 137 -5.54 -8.56 10.53
C ILE A 137 -5.54 -7.50 11.63
N PHE A 138 -4.93 -6.36 11.37
CA PHE A 138 -4.89 -5.24 12.30
C PHE A 138 -6.28 -4.69 12.60
N LEU A 139 -7.08 -4.33 11.58
CA LEU A 139 -8.42 -3.78 11.72
C LEU A 139 -9.39 -4.72 12.41
N LEU A 140 -9.34 -6.02 12.09
CA LEU A 140 -10.18 -7.05 12.72
C LEU A 140 -9.73 -7.39 14.15
N GLY A 141 -8.49 -7.05 14.52
CA GLY A 141 -7.98 -7.14 15.88
C GLY A 141 -8.39 -5.95 16.77
N LEU A 142 -8.91 -4.86 16.20
CA LEU A 142 -9.47 -3.74 16.95
C LEU A 142 -10.87 -4.10 17.50
N ASN A 143 -11.28 -3.43 18.59
CA ASN A 143 -12.62 -3.60 19.18
C ASN A 143 -13.71 -2.84 18.38
N ILE A 144 -13.70 -2.98 17.05
CA ILE A 144 -14.66 -2.37 16.12
C ILE A 144 -15.51 -3.45 15.46
N LYS A 145 -16.72 -3.09 14.99
CA LYS A 145 -17.55 -4.03 14.24
C LYS A 145 -16.87 -4.37 12.90
N PRO A 146 -16.83 -5.65 12.47
CA PRO A 146 -16.22 -6.06 11.19
C PRO A 146 -16.73 -5.31 9.96
N LEU A 147 -17.98 -4.83 10.00
CA LEU A 147 -18.55 -3.99 8.94
C LEU A 147 -17.80 -2.66 8.76
N HIS A 148 -17.30 -2.05 9.85
CA HIS A 148 -16.49 -0.84 9.76
C HIS A 148 -15.11 -1.16 9.15
N ALA A 149 -14.49 -2.27 9.54
CA ALA A 149 -13.25 -2.74 8.92
C ALA A 149 -13.43 -2.95 7.41
N ALA A 150 -14.54 -3.58 7.00
CA ALA A 150 -14.88 -3.76 5.58
C ALA A 150 -15.04 -2.42 4.84
N PHE A 151 -15.71 -1.44 5.47
CA PHE A 151 -15.83 -0.09 4.90
C PHE A 151 -14.46 0.60 4.71
N PHE A 152 -13.57 0.52 5.69
CA PHE A 152 -12.22 1.08 5.57
C PHE A 152 -11.40 0.37 4.50
N MET A 153 -11.49 -0.95 4.39
CA MET A 153 -10.83 -1.71 3.33
C MET A 153 -11.37 -1.35 1.95
N LEU A 154 -12.67 -1.08 1.84
CA LEU A 154 -13.27 -0.59 0.59
C LEU A 154 -12.73 0.79 0.23
N LEU A 155 -12.67 1.74 1.16
CA LEU A 155 -12.05 3.05 0.92
C LEU A 155 -10.58 2.93 0.50
N PHE A 156 -9.81 2.12 1.23
CA PHE A 156 -8.40 1.86 0.92
C PHE A 156 -8.20 1.26 -0.47
N SER A 157 -9.11 0.35 -0.89
CA SER A 157 -9.05 -0.33 -2.20
C SER A 157 -9.19 0.62 -3.39
N VAL A 158 -9.90 1.73 -3.21
CA VAL A 158 -10.18 2.71 -4.28
C VAL A 158 -9.03 3.73 -4.44
N MET A 159 -8.15 3.86 -3.45
CA MET A 159 -7.07 4.86 -3.49
C MET A 159 -6.08 4.63 -4.63
N THR A 160 -5.64 3.38 -4.89
CA THR A 160 -4.75 3.07 -6.02
C THR A 160 -5.39 3.39 -7.38
N PRO A 161 -6.63 2.96 -7.69
CA PRO A 161 -7.35 3.40 -8.89
C PRO A 161 -7.49 4.93 -9.00
N ILE A 162 -7.75 5.64 -7.90
CA ILE A 162 -7.79 7.11 -7.90
C ILE A 162 -6.43 7.67 -8.30
N GLY A 163 -5.33 7.16 -7.75
CA GLY A 163 -3.98 7.54 -8.16
C GLY A 163 -3.74 7.35 -9.66
N THR A 164 -4.13 6.18 -10.19
CA THR A 164 -4.03 5.89 -11.63
C THR A 164 -4.88 6.83 -12.47
N LEU A 165 -6.09 7.18 -12.01
CA LEU A 165 -6.94 8.15 -12.70
C LEU A 165 -6.30 9.54 -12.74
N LEU A 166 -5.80 10.03 -11.59
CA LEU A 166 -5.15 11.33 -11.49
C LEU A 166 -4.00 11.46 -12.48
N ALA A 167 -3.13 10.44 -12.55
CA ALA A 167 -1.99 10.42 -13.46
C ALA A 167 -2.36 10.42 -14.95
N ASN A 168 -3.53 9.87 -15.31
CA ASN A 168 -3.99 9.81 -16.70
C ASN A 168 -4.77 11.06 -17.14
N THR A 169 -5.27 11.84 -16.18
CA THR A 169 -6.07 13.05 -16.45
C THR A 169 -5.27 14.35 -16.46
N THR A 170 -3.98 14.28 -16.17
CA THR A 170 -3.02 15.41 -16.12
C THR A 170 -1.92 15.22 -17.14
#